data_AF-M4F2F6-F1
#
_entry.id   AF-M4F2F6-F1
#
_cell.length_a   1.000
_cell.length_b   1.000
_cell.length_c   1.000
_cell.angle_alpha   90.00
_cell.angle_beta   90.00
_cell.angle_gamma   90.00
#
_symmetry.space_group_name_H-M   'P 1'
#
loop_
_entity.id
_entity.type
_entity.pdbx_description
1 polymer ?
#
loop_
_entity_poly.entity_id
_entity_poly.type
_entity_poly.pdbx_seq_one_letter_code
_entity_poly.pdbx_strand_id
1 'polypeptide(L)'
;MLVHILFTRKLCLPDFLSEEESRVIYKQSVLKDRTEGLSVVLVDPLLKKHVVDLRKWKMGGRWNYVFVDGWNQVVSTNTFKVGDIYHVWSFRSRGGNLCFALVPPRNSSDSGHGGSNSCLSSW
;
A
#
# COMPACT_ATOMS: atom_id res chain seq x y z
N MET A 1 -8.10 -15.42 -10.04
CA MET A 1 -6.63 -15.41 -10.03
C MET A 1 -6.20 -14.35 -9.02
N LEU A 2 -5.90 -14.76 -7.79
CA LEU A 2 -5.43 -13.82 -6.76
C LEU A 2 -3.97 -13.49 -7.10
N VAL A 3 -3.70 -12.31 -7.63
CA VAL A 3 -2.31 -11.87 -7.80
C VAL A 3 -1.77 -11.64 -6.40
N HIS A 4 -0.94 -12.58 -5.92
CA HIS A 4 -0.16 -12.45 -4.69
C HIS A 4 0.90 -11.36 -4.91
N ILE A 5 0.47 -10.09 -4.88
CA ILE A 5 1.40 -8.98 -4.69
C ILE A 5 1.78 -9.03 -3.23
N LEU A 6 2.87 -9.75 -2.97
CA LEU A 6 3.54 -9.79 -1.68
C LEU A 6 4.01 -8.36 -1.40
N PHE A 7 3.29 -7.65 -0.52
CA PHE A 7 3.76 -6.42 0.11
C PHE A 7 4.90 -6.75 1.09
N THR A 8 5.98 -7.37 0.61
CA THR A 8 7.17 -7.69 1.40
C THR A 8 8.13 -6.52 1.33
N ARG A 9 7.76 -5.41 1.96
CA ARG A 9 8.72 -4.49 2.59
C ARG A 9 8.00 -3.66 3.66
N LYS A 10 8.44 -3.89 4.90
CA LYS A 10 8.13 -3.19 6.15
C LYS A 10 7.44 -1.83 5.95
N LEU A 11 6.15 -1.72 6.32
CA LEU A 11 5.55 -0.42 6.64
C LEU A 11 6.27 0.12 7.89
N CYS A 12 7.05 1.20 7.73
CA CYS A 12 7.84 1.80 8.79
C CYS A 12 7.18 3.00 9.48
N LEU A 13 5.89 3.30 9.24
CA LEU A 13 5.23 4.44 9.88
C LEU A 13 3.93 4.01 10.55
N PRO A 14 3.84 4.03 11.89
CA PRO A 14 2.61 3.74 12.61
C PRO A 14 1.51 4.80 12.38
N ASP A 15 1.87 5.99 11.87
CA ASP A 15 1.02 7.18 11.98
C ASP A 15 0.46 7.68 10.63
N PHE A 16 0.38 6.82 9.62
CA PHE A 16 -0.15 7.24 8.31
C PHE A 16 -1.69 7.37 8.30
N LEU A 17 -2.39 6.76 9.26
CA LEU A 17 -3.83 6.87 9.45
C LEU A 17 -4.13 8.00 10.46
N SER A 18 -5.19 8.77 10.20
CA SER A 18 -5.80 9.63 11.21
C SER A 18 -6.50 8.80 12.28
N GLU A 19 -6.97 9.44 13.35
CA GLU A 19 -7.70 8.76 14.42
C GLU A 19 -9.00 8.13 13.89
N GLU A 20 -9.75 8.85 13.06
CA GLU A 20 -11.00 8.39 12.47
C GLU A 20 -10.77 7.18 11.56
N GLU A 21 -9.77 7.26 10.67
CA GLU A 21 -9.39 6.18 9.76
C GLU A 21 -8.88 4.95 10.54
N SER A 22 -8.11 5.18 11.61
CA SER A 22 -7.65 4.12 12.51
C SER A 22 -8.81 3.41 13.19
N ARG A 23 -9.83 4.15 13.60
CA ARG A 23 -11.04 3.59 14.20
C ARG A 23 -11.81 2.71 13.22
N VAL A 24 -11.93 3.13 11.95
CA VAL A 24 -12.55 2.31 10.89
C VAL A 24 -11.78 0.99 10.72
N ILE A 25 -10.46 1.08 10.54
CA ILE A 25 -9.60 -0.10 10.39
C ILE A 25 -9.65 -1.01 11.63
N TYR A 26 -9.70 -0.44 12.84
CA TYR A 26 -9.79 -1.22 14.08
C TYR A 26 -11.11 -1.99 14.16
N LYS A 27 -12.25 -1.34 13.89
CA LYS A 27 -13.56 -2.01 13.84
C LYS A 27 -13.56 -3.13 12.80
N GLN A 28 -13.03 -2.83 11.61
CA GLN A 28 -12.95 -3.78 10.50
C GLN A 28 -12.10 -5.02 10.84
N SER A 29 -10.97 -4.83 11.51
CA SER A 29 -9.96 -5.87 11.72
C SER A 29 -10.08 -6.61 13.05
N VAL A 30 -10.26 -5.89 14.16
CA VAL A 30 -10.25 -6.44 15.52
C VAL A 30 -11.66 -6.85 15.95
N LEU A 31 -12.64 -5.99 15.71
CA LEU A 31 -14.05 -6.30 16.02
C LEU A 31 -14.70 -7.20 14.95
N LYS A 32 -13.97 -7.49 13.86
CA LYS A 32 -14.38 -8.36 12.74
C LYS A 32 -15.66 -7.88 12.03
N ASP A 33 -15.94 -6.59 12.08
CA ASP A 33 -17.02 -5.98 11.30
C ASP A 33 -16.54 -5.78 9.85
N ARG A 34 -16.77 -6.78 8.99
CA ARG A 34 -16.20 -6.82 7.63
C ARG A 34 -17.05 -6.09 6.59
N THR A 35 -18.08 -5.37 7.03
CA THR A 35 -19.03 -4.66 6.17
C THR A 35 -18.35 -3.54 5.39
N GLU A 36 -17.48 -2.78 6.04
CA GLU A 36 -16.82 -1.61 5.44
C GLU A 36 -15.31 -1.59 5.75
N GLY A 37 -14.52 -1.17 4.76
CA GLY A 37 -13.12 -0.78 4.93
C GLY A 37 -12.94 0.72 4.70
N LEU A 38 -11.69 1.15 4.49
CA LEU A 38 -11.41 2.54 4.21
C LEU A 38 -11.28 2.78 2.69
N SER A 39 -12.25 3.48 2.11
CA SER A 39 -12.21 3.91 0.72
C SER A 39 -11.13 4.98 0.51
N VAL A 40 -10.14 4.70 -0.33
CA VAL A 40 -8.99 5.56 -0.59
C VAL A 40 -8.70 5.66 -2.08
N VAL A 41 -8.06 6.76 -2.48
CA VAL A 41 -7.55 6.92 -3.85
C VAL A 41 -6.16 6.31 -3.96
N LEU A 42 -5.99 5.39 -4.90
CA LEU A 42 -4.71 4.83 -5.31
C LEU A 42 -4.33 5.38 -6.70
N VAL A 43 -3.15 5.98 -6.79
CA VAL A 43 -2.53 6.39 -8.05
C VAL A 43 -1.64 5.25 -8.54
N ASP A 44 -1.93 4.72 -9.73
CA ASP A 44 -1.12 3.65 -10.33
C ASP A 44 0.15 4.20 -11.00
N PRO A 45 1.06 3.33 -11.48
CA PRO A 45 2.27 3.76 -12.18
C PRO A 45 2.03 4.57 -13.46
N LEU A 46 0.85 4.45 -14.07
CA LEU A 46 0.44 5.19 -15.26
C LEU A 46 -0.27 6.50 -14.90
N LEU A 47 -0.19 6.92 -13.62
CA LEU A 47 -0.80 8.12 -13.05
C LEU A 47 -2.34 8.13 -13.09
N LYS A 48 -2.97 6.97 -13.32
CA LYS A 48 -4.43 6.84 -13.23
C LYS A 48 -4.85 6.69 -11.78
N LYS A 49 -5.99 7.29 -11.45
CA LYS A 49 -6.58 7.24 -10.12
C LYS A 49 -7.63 6.13 -10.06
N HIS A 50 -7.55 5.33 -9.01
CA HIS A 50 -8.47 4.25 -8.72
C HIS A 50 -9.01 4.43 -7.31
N VAL A 51 -10.31 4.17 -7.12
CA VAL A 51 -10.87 4.06 -5.77
C VAL A 51 -10.74 2.61 -5.34
N VAL A 52 -10.07 2.39 -4.21
CA VAL A 52 -9.84 1.05 -3.66
C VAL A 52 -10.22 1.02 -2.18
N ASP A 53 -10.57 -0.16 -1.70
CA ASP A 53 -10.88 -0.38 -0.29
C ASP A 53 -9.66 -0.92 0.47
N LEU A 54 -9.16 -0.14 1.43
CA LEU A 54 -8.06 -0.51 2.31
C LEU A 54 -8.58 -1.24 3.55
N ARG A 55 -8.05 -2.44 3.80
CA ARG A 55 -8.36 -3.25 4.99
C ARG A 55 -7.10 -3.71 5.70
N LYS A 56 -7.26 -4.21 6.94
CA LYS A 56 -6.17 -4.76 7.75
C LYS A 56 -6.47 -6.17 8.24
N TRP A 57 -5.75 -7.18 7.75
CA TRP A 57 -6.03 -8.59 8.06
C TRP A 57 -4.82 -9.27 8.69
N LYS A 58 -5.06 -10.29 9.52
CA LYS A 58 -4.00 -11.11 10.10
C LYS A 58 -3.64 -12.24 9.12
N MET A 59 -2.45 -12.19 8.54
CA MET A 59 -1.89 -13.22 7.65
C MET A 59 -0.57 -13.74 8.22
N GLY A 60 -0.43 -15.06 8.37
CA GLY A 60 0.79 -15.68 8.91
C GLY A 60 1.17 -15.15 10.31
N GLY A 61 0.17 -14.86 11.15
CA GLY A 61 0.38 -14.30 12.49
C GLY A 61 0.64 -12.80 12.55
N ARG A 62 0.86 -12.13 11.41
CA ARG A 62 1.15 -10.69 11.33
C ARG A 62 -0.05 -9.90 10.79
N TRP A 63 -0.22 -8.68 11.27
CA TRP A 63 -1.21 -7.76 10.72
C TRP A 63 -0.65 -7.10 9.46
N ASN A 64 -1.41 -7.17 8.37
CA ASN A 64 -1.04 -6.62 7.06
C ASN A 64 -2.17 -5.73 6.55
N TYR A 65 -1.81 -4.64 5.89
CA TYR A 65 -2.75 -3.84 5.12
C TYR A 65 -2.90 -4.43 3.72
N VAL A 66 -4.12 -4.43 3.20
CA VAL A 66 -4.46 -4.99 1.88
C VAL A 66 -5.44 -4.08 1.16
N PHE A 67 -5.26 -3.92 -0.15
CA PHE A 67 -6.28 -3.37 -1.03
C PHE A 67 -7.18 -4.52 -1.50
N VAL A 68 -8.48 -4.38 -1.32
CA VAL A 68 -9.46 -5.45 -1.61
C VAL A 68 -10.33 -5.04 -2.79
N ASP A 69 -11.38 -4.28 -2.52
CA ASP A 69 -12.29 -3.81 -3.58
C ASP A 69 -11.57 -2.78 -4.46
N GLY A 70 -11.85 -2.81 -5.76
CA GLY A 70 -11.18 -1.98 -6.78
C GLY A 70 -9.80 -2.48 -7.23
N TRP A 71 -9.10 -3.33 -6.45
CA TRP A 71 -7.74 -3.77 -6.79
C TRP A 71 -7.65 -4.51 -8.12
N ASN A 72 -8.62 -5.38 -8.44
CA ASN A 72 -8.64 -6.11 -9.71
C ASN A 72 -8.69 -5.16 -10.93
N GLN A 73 -9.31 -3.99 -10.80
CA GLN A 73 -9.35 -2.98 -11.86
C GLN A 73 -7.98 -2.29 -12.02
N VAL A 74 -7.29 -2.03 -10.91
CA VAL A 74 -5.90 -1.53 -10.95
C VAL A 74 -5.03 -2.53 -11.72
N VAL A 75 -5.14 -3.82 -11.41
CA VAL A 75 -4.37 -4.88 -12.08
C VAL A 75 -4.71 -4.98 -13.56
N SER A 76 -6.00 -4.95 -13.94
CA SER A 76 -6.39 -5.13 -15.35
C SER A 76 -6.04 -3.94 -16.25
N THR A 77 -5.84 -2.75 -15.68
CA THR A 77 -5.53 -1.52 -16.43
C THR A 77 -4.04 -1.17 -16.45
N ASN A 78 -3.22 -1.99 -15.80
CA ASN A 78 -1.76 -1.86 -15.71
C ASN A 78 -1.07 -3.09 -16.31
N THR A 79 0.26 -3.00 -16.47
CA THR A 79 1.11 -4.07 -17.02
C THR A 79 1.92 -4.76 -15.93
N PHE A 80 1.28 -5.09 -14.80
CA PHE A 80 1.95 -5.82 -13.71
C PHE A 80 2.29 -7.25 -14.13
N LYS A 81 3.45 -7.73 -13.72
CA LYS A 81 3.86 -9.12 -13.86
C LYS A 81 3.94 -9.80 -12.50
N VAL A 82 3.69 -11.10 -12.48
CA VAL A 82 3.90 -11.91 -11.28
C VAL A 82 5.37 -11.83 -10.88
N GLY A 83 5.63 -11.49 -9.62
CA GLY A 83 6.98 -11.29 -9.09
C GLY A 83 7.43 -9.83 -9.09
N ASP A 84 6.70 -8.90 -9.72
CA ASP A 84 7.02 -7.48 -9.62
C ASP A 84 6.84 -6.99 -8.17
N ILE A 85 7.81 -6.20 -7.71
CA ILE A 85 7.77 -5.55 -6.40
C ILE A 85 7.62 -4.05 -6.61
N TYR A 86 6.46 -3.53 -6.20
CA TYR A 86 6.17 -2.10 -6.19
C TYR A 86 6.32 -1.52 -4.79
N HIS A 87 6.81 -0.30 -4.72
CA HIS A 87 6.73 0.48 -3.47
C HIS A 87 5.39 1.18 -3.40
N VAL A 88 4.84 1.27 -2.19
CA VAL A 88 3.58 1.96 -1.96
C VAL A 88 3.83 3.12 -1.02
N TRP A 89 3.51 4.32 -1.48
CA TRP A 89 3.62 5.54 -0.71
C TRP A 89 2.23 5.95 -0.24
N SER A 90 2.12 6.36 1.02
CA SER A 90 0.95 7.07 1.51
C SER A 90 1.19 8.57 1.42
N PHE A 91 0.14 9.33 1.14
CA PHE A 91 0.15 10.79 1.16
C PHE A 91 -1.24 11.33 1.49
N ARG A 92 -1.31 12.63 1.81
CA ARG A 92 -2.59 13.32 2.03
C ARG A 92 -2.90 14.21 0.84
N SER A 93 -4.14 14.14 0.36
CA SER A 93 -4.66 15.10 -0.62
C SER A 93 -4.79 16.50 0.01
N ARG A 94 -5.05 17.53 -0.80
CA ARG A 94 -5.30 18.90 -0.30
C ARG A 94 -6.44 18.96 0.72
N GLY A 95 -7.41 18.05 0.63
CA GLY A 95 -8.53 17.94 1.56
C GLY A 95 -8.24 17.06 2.79
N GLY A 96 -7.00 16.60 3.00
CA GLY A 96 -6.63 15.74 4.13
C GLY A 96 -6.94 14.26 3.96
N ASN A 97 -7.65 13.86 2.88
CA ASN A 97 -7.96 12.46 2.63
C ASN A 97 -6.69 11.64 2.36
N LEU A 98 -6.61 10.45 2.97
CA LEU A 98 -5.55 9.49 2.71
C LEU A 98 -5.59 9.02 1.24
N CYS A 99 -4.43 9.01 0.62
CA CYS A 99 -4.21 8.53 -0.72
C CYS A 99 -2.95 7.67 -0.77
N PHE A 100 -2.84 6.84 -1.80
CA PHE A 100 -1.68 6.00 -2.03
C PHE A 100 -1.16 6.15 -3.45
N ALA A 101 0.12 5.86 -3.65
CA ALA A 101 0.74 5.79 -4.97
C ALA A 101 1.56 4.50 -5.10
N LEU A 102 1.40 3.79 -6.22
CA LEU A 102 2.26 2.69 -6.63
C LEU A 102 3.47 3.26 -7.37
N VAL A 103 4.65 3.03 -6.83
CA VAL A 103 5.91 3.49 -7.42
C VAL A 103 6.63 2.28 -8.04
N PRO A 104 6.90 2.31 -9.36
CA PRO A 104 7.68 1.28 -10.03
C PRO A 104 9.04 1.05 -9.37
N PRO A 105 9.56 -0.19 -9.41
CA PRO A 105 10.94 -0.44 -9.02
C PRO A 105 11.88 0.42 -9.88
N ARG A 106 12.94 0.94 -9.26
CA ARG A 106 14.00 1.64 -10.00
C ARG A 106 14.67 0.61 -10.91
N ASN A 107 14.66 0.84 -12.23
CA ASN A 107 15.38 -0.01 -13.17
C ASN A 107 16.87 0.03 -12.82
N SER A 108 17.43 -1.11 -12.41
CA SER A 108 18.84 -1.28 -12.10
C SER A 108 19.68 -1.43 -13.37
N SER A 109 19.55 -0.48 -14.30
CA SER A 109 20.43 -0.34 -15.46
C SER A 109 21.51 0.73 -15.25
N ASP A 110 21.63 1.28 -14.04
CA ASP A 110 22.82 2.01 -13.60
C ASP A 110 23.79 1.05 -12.90
N SER A 111 24.57 0.34 -13.69
CA SER A 111 25.79 -0.33 -13.27
C SER A 111 26.81 0.73 -12.80
N GLY A 112 26.81 1.03 -11.51
CA GLY A 112 27.73 1.98 -10.89
C GLY A 112 27.89 1.75 -9.39
N HIS A 113 28.75 0.79 -9.04
CA HIS A 113 29.54 0.69 -7.80
C HIS A 113 28.89 1.03 -6.44
N GLY A 114 28.66 -0.04 -5.67
CA GLY A 114 28.98 -0.13 -4.23
C GLY A 114 28.62 1.04 -3.32
N GLY A 115 27.56 0.86 -2.52
CA GLY A 115 27.30 1.70 -1.35
C GLY A 115 26.41 0.98 -0.36
N SER A 116 27.02 0.35 0.65
CA SER A 116 26.36 0.09 1.94
C SER A 116 25.64 1.34 2.40
N ASN A 117 24.43 1.22 2.94
CA ASN A 117 23.99 2.14 3.97
C ASN A 117 23.01 1.45 4.93
N SER A 118 23.56 1.23 6.11
CA SER A 118 22.89 1.09 7.39
C SER A 118 21.73 2.07 7.54
N CYS A 119 20.66 1.62 8.18
CA CYS A 119 19.67 2.48 8.81
C CYS A 119 20.40 3.47 9.72
N LEU A 120 20.56 4.72 9.26
CA LEU A 120 20.99 5.83 10.09
C LEU A 120 19.74 6.52 10.61
N SER A 121 19.45 6.28 11.88
CA SER A 121 18.66 7.16 12.74
C SER A 121 19.41 8.46 12.97
N SER A 122 18.73 9.61 12.86
CA SER A 122 19.09 10.99 13.28
C SER A 122 18.33 11.96 12.33
N TRP A 123 17.44 12.88 12.71
CA TRP A 123 16.99 13.52 13.96
C TRP A 123 15.46 13.65 13.92
#